data_AF-A0A8J5HF53-F1
#
_entry.id   AF-A0A8J5HF53-F1
#
_cell.length_a   1.000
_cell.length_b   1.000
_cell.length_c   1.000
_cell.angle_alpha   90.00
_cell.angle_beta   90.00
_cell.angle_gamma   90.00
#
_symmetry.space_group_name_H-M   'P 1'
#
loop_
_entity.id
_entity.type
_entity.pdbx_description
1 polymer ?
#
loop_
_entity_poly.entity_id
_entity_poly.type
_entity_poly.pdbx_seq_one_letter_code
_entity_poly.pdbx_strand_id
1 'polypeptide(L)'
;MDKTIMTSDRYGILKIISTPKEFLARETSDGMMVNVVEGLKFHENFLDSSEVTELVSLANELRAAGHRGELPGQTLVALRRPMTGHGREMIQLGVLINEEPIEDGNTIVTSGVRMIEAVPSQLDSIFDCLVQLQVLPVKPDFCLIDFFHEKAVYFTIDGKGFFYNVLISNVAGAGDIVAVKIKGLATGWLYMGRTWGQNWHISADLQDQALSFEVSSSDGVTLT
;
A
#
# COMPACT_ATOMS: atom_id res chain seq x y z
N MET A 1 13.40 -20.64 22.66
CA MET A 1 14.21 -19.52 23.16
C MET A 1 14.13 -18.44 22.09
N ASP A 2 13.26 -17.47 22.27
CA ASP A 2 13.16 -16.32 21.37
C ASP A 2 14.48 -15.56 21.40
N LYS A 3 15.11 -15.43 20.23
CA LYS A 3 16.34 -14.65 20.08
C LYS A 3 15.96 -13.21 19.78
N THR A 4 15.93 -12.39 20.81
CA THR A 4 15.84 -10.93 20.68
C THR A 4 17.01 -10.43 19.83
N ILE A 5 16.72 -9.76 18.72
CA ILE A 5 17.75 -9.08 17.92
C ILE A 5 17.86 -7.66 18.45
N MET A 6 19.03 -7.31 18.96
CA MET A 6 19.34 -5.94 19.39
C MET A 6 19.90 -5.21 18.18
N THR A 7 19.15 -4.25 17.65
CA THR A 7 19.64 -3.33 16.61
C THR A 7 19.79 -1.94 17.22
N SER A 8 20.75 -1.14 16.76
CA SER A 8 20.81 0.27 17.13
C SER A 8 19.89 1.04 16.21
N ASP A 9 19.00 1.85 16.75
CA ASP A 9 18.32 2.88 15.97
C ASP A 9 19.31 3.98 15.54
N ARG A 10 18.78 4.92 14.74
CA ARG A 10 19.50 6.09 14.22
C ARG A 10 20.04 7.05 15.29
N TYR A 11 19.67 6.88 16.57
CA TYR A 11 20.14 7.67 17.70
C TYR A 11 21.10 6.90 18.62
N GLY A 12 21.48 5.66 18.27
CA GLY A 12 22.33 4.83 19.12
C GLY A 12 21.56 4.07 20.21
N ILE A 13 20.22 4.12 20.19
CA ILE A 13 19.36 3.44 21.17
C ILE A 13 19.09 2.02 20.69
N LEU A 14 19.21 1.05 21.60
CA LEU A 14 18.96 -0.35 21.30
C LEU A 14 17.47 -0.59 21.04
N LYS A 15 17.09 -0.78 19.78
CA LYS A 15 15.78 -1.26 19.35
C LYS A 15 15.74 -2.78 19.48
N ILE A 16 14.93 -3.23 20.43
CA ILE A 16 14.59 -4.64 20.65
C ILE A 16 13.64 -5.04 19.52
N ILE A 17 14.12 -5.86 18.59
CA ILE A 17 13.28 -6.39 17.52
C ILE A 17 12.93 -7.84 17.88
N SER A 18 11.64 -8.12 17.93
CA SER A 18 11.12 -9.46 18.18
C SER A 18 11.46 -10.40 17.03
N THR A 19 11.60 -11.68 17.34
CA THR A 19 11.68 -12.73 16.34
C THR A 19 10.46 -12.64 15.42
N PRO A 20 10.65 -12.69 14.08
CA PRO A 20 9.52 -12.65 13.18
C PRO A 20 8.60 -13.84 13.42
N LYS A 21 7.30 -13.59 13.39
CA LYS A 21 6.30 -14.65 13.43
C LYS A 21 6.21 -15.28 12.05
N GLU A 22 6.33 -16.60 12.00
CA GLU A 22 6.17 -17.40 10.79
C GLU A 22 4.75 -17.94 10.70
N PHE A 23 4.27 -18.13 9.47
CA PHE A 23 2.92 -18.62 9.21
C PHE A 23 2.93 -20.09 8.79
N LEU A 24 1.87 -20.79 9.18
CA LEU A 24 1.63 -22.17 8.79
C LEU A 24 0.22 -22.30 8.22
N ALA A 25 0.14 -22.54 6.91
CA ALA A 25 -1.10 -22.87 6.21
C ALA A 25 -0.83 -24.09 5.34
N ARG A 26 -1.34 -25.26 5.75
CA ARG A 26 -1.10 -26.52 5.05
C ARG A 26 -2.23 -26.78 4.08
N GLU A 27 -1.88 -26.89 2.80
CA GLU A 27 -2.82 -27.27 1.75
C GLU A 27 -2.23 -28.42 0.92
N THR A 28 -3.11 -29.18 0.27
CA THR A 28 -2.69 -30.24 -0.63
C THR A 28 -2.46 -29.65 -2.02
N SER A 29 -1.22 -29.70 -2.49
CA SER A 29 -0.81 -29.33 -3.86
C SER A 29 -0.14 -30.54 -4.50
N ASP A 30 -0.60 -30.97 -5.67
CA ASP A 30 -0.09 -32.15 -6.39
C ASP A 30 0.02 -33.44 -5.54
N GLY A 31 -0.94 -33.63 -4.62
CA GLY A 31 -0.95 -34.79 -3.71
C GLY A 31 0.07 -34.71 -2.56
N MET A 32 0.85 -33.63 -2.47
CA MET A 32 1.76 -33.36 -1.36
C MET A 32 1.17 -32.30 -0.43
N MET A 33 1.37 -32.48 0.88
CA MET A 33 1.00 -31.47 1.87
C MET A 33 2.10 -30.42 1.93
N VAL A 34 1.80 -29.20 1.51
CA VAL A 34 2.75 -28.08 1.43
C VAL A 34 2.31 -26.94 2.34
N ASN A 35 3.27 -26.18 2.87
CA ASN A 35 2.97 -24.93 3.56
C ASN A 35 2.85 -23.79 2.52
N VAL A 36 1.64 -23.38 2.17
CA VAL A 36 1.41 -22.39 1.09
C VAL A 36 1.85 -20.97 1.45
N VAL A 37 2.14 -20.73 2.73
CA VAL A 37 2.64 -19.44 3.25
C VAL A 37 4.10 -19.54 3.70
N GLU A 38 4.83 -20.57 3.26
CA GLU A 38 6.26 -20.69 3.51
C GLU A 38 7.02 -19.47 2.97
N GLY A 39 7.90 -18.91 3.81
CA GLY A 39 8.64 -17.67 3.51
C GLY A 39 7.95 -16.38 3.95
N LEU A 40 6.65 -16.41 4.30
CA LEU A 40 5.99 -15.24 4.87
C LEU A 40 6.41 -15.04 6.33
N LYS A 41 6.88 -13.84 6.65
CA LYS A 41 7.37 -13.44 7.96
C LYS A 41 6.70 -12.15 8.40
N PHE A 42 6.25 -12.09 9.64
CA PHE A 42 5.65 -10.92 10.23
C PHE A 42 6.53 -10.34 11.32
N HIS A 43 6.99 -9.11 11.10
CA HIS A 43 7.81 -8.36 12.05
C HIS A 43 6.92 -7.37 12.81
N GLU A 44 6.75 -7.61 14.10
CA GLU A 44 5.98 -6.70 14.96
C GLU A 44 6.82 -5.51 15.39
N ASN A 45 6.15 -4.36 15.53
CA ASN A 45 6.76 -3.13 16.06
C ASN A 45 8.05 -2.72 15.33
N PHE A 46 8.12 -3.00 14.02
CA PHE A 46 9.26 -2.61 13.20
C PHE A 46 9.42 -1.09 13.13
N LEU A 47 8.29 -0.36 13.08
CA LEU A 47 8.21 1.09 13.25
C LEU A 47 7.28 1.41 14.42
N ASP A 48 7.68 2.34 15.27
CA ASP A 48 6.80 2.92 16.28
C ASP A 48 5.95 4.07 15.72
N SER A 49 5.00 4.56 16.51
CA SER A 49 4.09 5.63 16.08
C SER A 49 4.80 6.94 15.74
N SER A 50 5.95 7.23 16.37
CA SER A 50 6.73 8.43 16.09
C SER A 50 7.47 8.29 14.76
N GLU A 51 8.10 7.14 14.48
CA GLU A 51 8.75 6.85 13.20
C GLU A 51 7.75 6.84 12.05
N VAL A 52 6.55 6.27 12.24
CA VAL A 52 5.47 6.33 11.25
C VAL A 52 5.06 7.78 10.98
N THR A 53 4.90 8.60 12.03
CA THR A 53 4.54 10.02 11.89
C THR A 53 5.61 10.81 11.13
N GLU A 54 6.89 10.54 11.42
CA GLU A 54 8.02 11.15 10.70
C GLU A 54 8.01 10.79 9.21
N LEU A 55 7.78 9.52 8.87
CA LEU A 55 7.71 9.06 7.47
C LEU A 55 6.53 9.68 6.72
N VAL A 56 5.36 9.75 7.36
CA VAL A 56 4.18 10.41 6.78
C VAL A 56 4.45 11.89 6.56
N SER A 57 5.11 12.56 7.50
CA SER A 57 5.48 13.97 7.37
C SER A 57 6.45 14.19 6.20
N LEU A 58 7.51 13.36 6.11
CA LEU A 58 8.46 13.38 5.00
C LEU A 58 7.77 13.17 3.65
N ALA A 59 6.89 12.17 3.55
CA ALA A 59 6.15 11.90 2.33
C ALA A 59 5.30 13.12 1.90
N ASN A 60 4.59 13.74 2.84
CA ASN A 60 3.78 14.93 2.57
C ASN A 60 4.62 16.15 2.17
N GLU A 61 5.78 16.35 2.79
CA GLU A 61 6.72 17.41 2.42
C GLU A 61 7.26 17.21 1.00
N LEU A 62 7.68 15.98 0.66
CA LEU A 62 8.13 15.62 -0.68
C LEU A 62 7.02 15.84 -1.71
N ARG A 63 5.78 15.45 -1.40
CA ARG A 63 4.62 15.69 -2.28
C ARG A 63 4.40 17.18 -2.51
N ALA A 64 4.45 17.97 -1.45
CA ALA A 64 4.26 19.42 -1.54
C ALA A 64 5.40 20.09 -2.32
N ALA A 65 6.66 19.69 -2.10
CA ALA A 65 7.82 20.16 -2.86
C ALA A 65 7.71 19.80 -4.34
N GLY A 66 7.24 18.58 -4.65
CA GLY A 66 6.92 18.16 -6.01
C GLY A 66 5.89 19.06 -6.66
N HIS A 67 4.77 19.35 -5.99
CA HIS A 67 3.72 20.25 -6.53
C HIS A 67 4.22 21.69 -6.73
N ARG A 68 5.22 22.13 -5.96
CA ARG A 68 5.89 23.44 -6.12
C ARG A 68 6.97 23.45 -7.20
N GLY A 69 7.33 22.29 -7.77
CA GLY A 69 8.41 22.18 -8.76
C GLY A 69 9.82 22.32 -8.17
N GLU A 70 9.97 22.06 -6.87
CA GLU A 70 11.25 22.20 -6.14
C GLU A 70 12.11 20.94 -6.19
N LEU A 71 11.55 19.81 -6.66
CA LEU A 71 12.28 18.56 -6.80
C LEU A 71 13.05 18.52 -8.14
N PRO A 72 14.31 18.05 -8.17
CA PRO A 72 15.15 18.09 -9.36
C PRO A 72 14.66 17.16 -10.47
N GLY A 73 14.74 17.58 -11.74
CA GLY A 73 14.47 16.71 -12.90
C GLY A 73 13.07 16.06 -12.94
N GLN A 74 13.00 14.82 -13.45
CA GLN A 74 11.78 13.98 -13.45
C GLN A 74 11.53 13.31 -12.07
N THR A 75 12.09 13.79 -10.95
CA THR A 75 11.90 13.19 -9.62
C THR A 75 10.43 13.10 -9.21
N LEU A 76 9.66 14.15 -9.50
CA LEU A 76 8.21 14.03 -9.52
C LEU A 76 7.78 13.59 -10.92
N VAL A 77 7.89 12.30 -11.22
CA VAL A 77 6.96 11.75 -12.18
C VAL A 77 5.65 11.61 -11.42
N ALA A 78 4.82 12.65 -11.48
CA ALA A 78 3.38 12.45 -11.45
C ALA A 78 3.03 11.65 -12.71
N LEU A 79 3.49 10.39 -12.76
CA LEU A 79 3.20 9.47 -13.82
C LEU A 79 1.74 9.18 -13.58
N ARG A 80 0.90 9.95 -14.27
CA ARG A 80 -0.45 9.53 -14.61
C ARG A 80 -0.28 8.31 -15.52
N ARG A 81 0.20 7.18 -14.97
CA ARG A 81 0.19 5.91 -15.68
C ARG A 81 -1.25 5.76 -16.17
N PRO A 82 -1.47 5.41 -17.44
CA PRO A 82 -2.80 5.24 -17.99
C PRO A 82 -3.38 3.91 -17.48
N MET A 83 -3.54 3.77 -16.16
CA MET A 83 -4.40 2.75 -15.59
C MET A 83 -5.75 3.41 -15.39
N THR A 84 -6.57 3.29 -16.44
CA THR A 84 -8.03 3.37 -16.43
C THR A 84 -8.61 3.63 -15.03
N GLY A 85 -8.84 4.91 -14.72
CA GLY A 85 -9.83 5.35 -13.73
C GLY A 85 -9.38 5.72 -12.31
N HIS A 86 -8.13 5.47 -11.88
CA HIS A 86 -7.82 5.55 -10.44
C HIS A 86 -6.65 6.50 -10.15
N GLY A 87 -6.97 7.72 -9.73
CA GLY A 87 -5.99 8.79 -9.46
C GLY A 87 -4.97 8.40 -8.39
N ARG A 88 -3.74 8.12 -8.81
CA ARG A 88 -2.56 7.93 -7.96
C ARG A 88 -1.50 8.95 -8.32
N GLU A 89 -0.85 9.52 -7.31
CA GLU A 89 0.39 10.28 -7.49
C GLU A 89 1.54 9.40 -7.00
N MET A 90 2.69 9.49 -7.65
CA MET A 90 3.88 8.72 -7.27
C MET A 90 5.06 9.69 -7.14
N ILE A 91 5.91 9.46 -6.15
CA ILE A 91 7.22 10.13 -6.02
C ILE A 91 8.29 9.06 -6.19
N GLN A 92 9.27 9.33 -7.05
CA GLN A 92 10.41 8.44 -7.27
C GLN A 92 11.67 9.07 -6.72
N LEU A 93 12.41 8.29 -5.91
CA LEU A 93 13.65 8.69 -5.25
C LEU A 93 14.77 7.71 -5.63
N GLY A 94 16.02 8.18 -5.71
CA GLY A 94 17.18 7.33 -5.97
C GLY A 94 17.50 7.14 -7.46
N VAL A 95 17.33 5.93 -8.00
CA VAL A 95 17.66 5.59 -9.40
C VAL A 95 16.42 5.66 -10.31
N LEU A 96 16.57 6.10 -11.57
CA LEU A 96 15.50 6.17 -12.58
C LEU A 96 15.10 4.76 -13.02
N ILE A 97 13.79 4.48 -13.08
CA ILE A 97 13.29 3.15 -13.46
C ILE A 97 12.94 3.08 -14.95
N ASN A 98 12.78 4.22 -15.66
CA ASN A 98 12.46 4.25 -17.10
C ASN A 98 13.26 5.30 -17.88
N GLU A 99 13.92 4.86 -18.95
CA GLU A 99 14.38 5.68 -20.08
C GLU A 99 13.26 5.78 -21.12
N GLU A 100 12.44 6.83 -21.10
CA GLU A 100 11.66 7.19 -22.30
C GLU A 100 12.44 8.27 -23.07
N PRO A 101 12.81 8.02 -24.35
CA PRO A 101 13.37 9.06 -25.19
C PRO A 101 12.27 10.09 -25.48
N ILE A 102 12.53 11.35 -25.14
CA ILE A 102 11.74 12.46 -25.65
C ILE A 102 12.18 12.64 -27.11
N GLU A 103 11.34 12.24 -28.07
CA GLU A 103 11.51 12.68 -29.45
C GLU A 103 11.17 14.16 -29.54
N ASP A 104 12.15 15.03 -29.26
CA ASP A 104 12.15 16.37 -29.80
C ASP A 104 13.35 16.50 -30.75
N GLY A 105 13.02 16.71 -32.02
CA GLY A 105 13.98 16.78 -33.10
C GLY A 105 15.04 17.85 -32.84
N ASN A 106 16.31 17.41 -32.94
CA ASN A 106 17.53 18.22 -33.05
C ASN A 106 18.11 18.82 -31.76
N THR A 107 18.43 17.99 -30.77
CA THR A 107 19.75 18.09 -30.09
C THR A 107 20.13 16.76 -29.46
N ILE A 108 21.26 16.17 -29.87
CA ILE A 108 21.86 15.05 -29.14
C ILE A 108 22.42 15.62 -27.83
N VAL A 109 21.66 15.50 -26.74
CA VAL A 109 22.17 15.75 -25.39
C VAL A 109 22.83 14.47 -24.92
N THR A 110 24.16 14.45 -25.02
CA THR A 110 25.05 13.45 -24.45
C THR A 110 24.77 13.26 -22.95
N SER A 111 24.44 12.02 -22.56
CA SER A 111 24.73 11.36 -21.27
C SER A 111 25.00 12.31 -20.08
N GLY A 112 23.97 12.97 -19.58
CA GLY A 112 24.00 13.63 -18.27
C GLY A 112 23.16 12.81 -17.31
N VAL A 113 23.77 12.29 -16.24
CA VAL A 113 23.07 11.73 -15.07
C VAL A 113 21.98 12.73 -14.68
N ARG A 114 20.72 12.37 -14.97
CA ARG A 114 19.58 13.22 -14.64
C ARG A 114 19.45 13.18 -13.12
N MET A 115 19.72 14.32 -12.47
CA MET A 115 19.70 14.44 -11.01
C MET A 115 18.31 14.07 -10.49
N ILE A 116 18.18 12.91 -9.84
CA ILE A 116 17.01 12.56 -9.04
C ILE A 116 17.30 12.96 -7.59
N GLU A 117 16.26 13.33 -6.85
CA GLU A 117 16.35 13.44 -5.40
C GLU A 117 16.90 12.13 -4.81
N ALA A 118 18.01 12.25 -4.08
CA ALA A 118 18.58 11.11 -3.38
C ALA A 118 17.56 10.56 -2.36
N VAL A 119 17.67 9.28 -2.01
CA VAL A 119 16.86 8.72 -0.93
C VAL A 119 17.15 9.51 0.36
N PRO A 120 16.15 10.16 0.98
CA PRO A 120 16.33 10.88 2.24
C PRO A 120 16.89 9.97 3.33
N SER A 121 17.71 10.52 4.22
CA SER A 121 18.40 9.75 5.28
C SER A 121 17.44 9.01 6.22
N GLN A 122 16.21 9.52 6.38
CA GLN A 122 15.14 8.87 7.13
C GLN A 122 14.74 7.52 6.51
N LEU A 123 14.62 7.44 5.18
CA LEU A 123 14.34 6.19 4.47
C LEU A 123 15.58 5.29 4.39
N ASP A 124 16.74 5.91 4.17
CA ASP A 124 18.03 5.23 4.10
C ASP A 124 18.35 4.44 5.39
N SER A 125 18.07 5.04 6.55
CA SER A 125 18.24 4.39 7.87
C SER A 125 17.33 3.18 8.03
N ILE A 126 16.11 3.23 7.48
CA ILE A 126 15.17 2.11 7.50
C ILE A 126 15.66 0.98 6.58
N PHE A 127 16.21 1.33 5.41
CA PHE A 127 16.80 0.36 4.51
C PHE A 127 17.98 -0.38 5.16
N ASP A 128 18.83 0.33 5.89
CA ASP A 128 19.91 -0.30 6.65
C ASP A 128 19.36 -1.27 7.72
N CYS A 129 18.30 -0.88 8.43
CA CYS A 129 17.64 -1.74 9.40
C CYS A 129 17.06 -3.01 8.75
N LEU A 130 16.40 -2.88 7.60
CA LEU A 130 15.85 -4.04 6.86
C LEU A 130 16.95 -5.02 6.40
N VAL A 131 18.12 -4.51 6.01
CA VAL A 131 19.28 -5.34 5.65
C VAL A 131 19.87 -6.02 6.88
N GLN A 132 20.03 -5.29 8.00
CA GLN A 132 20.51 -5.86 9.26
C GLN A 132 19.60 -6.97 9.78
N LEU A 133 18.28 -6.84 9.58
CA LEU A 133 17.30 -7.86 9.93
C LEU A 133 17.22 -9.02 8.93
N GLN A 134 18.00 -8.99 7.86
CA GLN A 134 17.95 -9.97 6.77
C GLN A 134 16.55 -10.08 6.13
N VAL A 135 15.77 -9.00 6.19
CA VAL A 135 14.51 -8.87 5.44
C VAL A 135 14.82 -8.57 3.98
N LEU A 136 15.82 -7.71 3.74
CA LEU A 136 16.37 -7.44 2.43
C LEU A 136 17.79 -7.99 2.32
N PRO A 137 18.15 -8.64 1.20
CA PRO A 137 19.51 -9.16 1.01
C PRO A 137 20.54 -8.06 0.76
N VAL A 138 20.11 -6.93 0.19
CA VAL A 138 20.94 -5.77 -0.17
C VAL A 138 20.14 -4.49 0.06
N LYS A 139 20.83 -3.40 0.38
CA LYS A 139 20.23 -2.07 0.56
C LYS A 139 19.64 -1.57 -0.77
N PRO A 140 18.36 -1.17 -0.81
CA PRO A 140 17.77 -0.55 -1.99
C PRO A 140 18.45 0.79 -2.33
N ASP A 141 18.57 1.06 -3.62
CA ASP A 141 19.08 2.30 -4.19
C ASP A 141 17.97 3.20 -4.78
N PHE A 142 16.72 2.74 -4.75
CA PHE A 142 15.54 3.50 -5.16
C PHE A 142 14.37 3.30 -4.19
N CYS A 143 13.46 4.28 -4.16
CA CYS A 143 12.21 4.22 -3.41
C CYS A 143 11.07 4.83 -4.22
N LEU A 144 9.91 4.18 -4.20
CA LEU A 144 8.67 4.70 -4.77
C LEU A 144 7.68 4.96 -3.64
N ILE A 145 7.14 6.18 -3.59
CA ILE A 145 6.10 6.56 -2.63
C ILE A 145 4.81 6.80 -3.42
N ASP A 146 3.84 5.91 -3.24
CA ASP A 146 2.52 6.03 -3.86
C ASP A 146 1.54 6.77 -2.93
N PHE A 147 0.91 7.81 -3.47
CA PHE A 147 -0.21 8.52 -2.87
C PHE A 147 -1.50 8.14 -3.56
N PHE A 148 -2.35 7.45 -2.82
CA PHE A 148 -3.69 7.10 -3.26
C PHE A 148 -4.65 8.24 -2.91
N HIS A 149 -5.49 8.65 -3.87
CA HIS A 149 -6.51 9.66 -3.57
C HIS A 149 -7.61 9.04 -2.70
N GLU A 150 -7.59 9.36 -1.41
CA GLU A 150 -8.50 8.86 -0.36
C GLU A 150 -9.97 9.29 -0.53
N LYS A 151 -10.30 10.09 -1.54
CA LYS A 151 -11.60 10.77 -1.62
C LYS A 151 -12.76 9.90 -2.16
N ALA A 152 -12.49 8.68 -2.61
CA ALA A 152 -13.54 7.83 -3.19
C ALA A 152 -13.32 6.36 -2.85
N VAL A 153 -14.30 5.76 -2.19
CA VAL A 153 -14.41 4.30 -2.09
C VAL A 153 -15.04 3.79 -3.38
N TYR A 154 -14.42 2.81 -4.01
CA TYR A 154 -14.95 2.23 -5.25
C TYR A 154 -15.55 0.86 -4.98
N PHE A 155 -16.73 0.63 -5.56
CA PHE A 155 -17.48 -0.61 -5.47
C PHE A 155 -17.54 -1.26 -6.86
N THR A 156 -17.01 -2.47 -6.99
CA THR A 156 -17.29 -3.32 -8.15
C THR A 156 -18.29 -4.38 -7.72
N ILE A 157 -19.50 -4.32 -8.28
CA ILE A 157 -20.59 -5.23 -7.93
C ILE A 157 -20.70 -6.30 -9.02
N ASP A 158 -20.59 -7.55 -8.60
CA ASP A 158 -20.85 -8.75 -9.39
C ASP A 158 -21.91 -9.60 -8.67
N GLY A 159 -22.41 -10.64 -9.32
CA GLY A 159 -23.40 -11.55 -8.75
C GLY A 159 -24.54 -11.88 -9.71
N LYS A 160 -25.43 -12.77 -9.27
CA LYS A 160 -26.54 -13.25 -10.08
C LYS A 160 -27.77 -13.51 -9.22
N GLY A 161 -28.91 -12.98 -9.64
CA GLY A 161 -30.17 -13.11 -8.93
C GLY A 161 -30.10 -12.44 -7.55
N PHE A 162 -30.23 -13.24 -6.50
CA PHE A 162 -30.19 -12.75 -5.11
C PHE A 162 -28.79 -12.69 -4.52
N PHE A 163 -27.78 -13.20 -5.22
CA PHE A 163 -26.40 -13.19 -4.73
C PHE A 163 -25.66 -11.96 -5.25
N TYR A 164 -25.08 -11.20 -4.33
CA TYR A 164 -24.23 -10.04 -4.62
C TYR A 164 -22.83 -10.30 -4.06
N ASN A 165 -21.82 -10.05 -4.88
CA ASN A 165 -20.41 -10.00 -4.51
C ASN A 165 -19.86 -8.62 -4.83
N VAL A 166 -19.31 -7.94 -3.84
CA VAL A 166 -18.88 -6.54 -3.93
C VAL A 166 -17.40 -6.48 -3.56
N LEU A 167 -16.57 -6.15 -4.54
CA LEU A 167 -15.18 -5.80 -4.31
C LEU A 167 -15.12 -4.33 -3.94
N ILE A 168 -14.61 -4.04 -2.75
CA ILE A 168 -14.36 -2.68 -2.28
C ILE A 168 -12.88 -2.37 -2.47
N SER A 169 -12.58 -1.25 -3.12
CA SER A 169 -11.21 -0.79 -3.34
C SER A 169 -11.06 0.68 -2.97
N ASN A 170 -9.82 1.09 -2.68
CA ASN A 170 -9.49 2.43 -2.18
C ASN A 170 -10.15 2.76 -0.83
N VAL A 171 -9.83 1.95 0.20
CA VAL A 171 -10.43 1.98 1.55
C VAL A 171 -10.06 3.24 2.37
N ALA A 172 -9.32 4.19 1.81
CA ALA A 172 -8.71 5.31 2.54
C ALA A 172 -7.85 4.86 3.74
N GLY A 173 -7.23 5.83 4.43
CA GLY A 173 -6.03 5.69 5.28
C GLY A 173 -5.97 4.57 6.33
N ALA A 174 -7.07 3.92 6.71
CA ALA A 174 -7.05 2.76 7.60
C ALA A 174 -6.44 1.50 6.94
N GLY A 175 -6.59 1.35 5.63
CA GLY A 175 -6.07 0.19 4.88
C GLY A 175 -6.88 -1.11 5.05
N ASP A 176 -7.86 -1.16 5.94
CA ASP A 176 -8.72 -2.31 6.17
C ASP A 176 -10.17 -1.95 6.52
N ILE A 177 -11.08 -2.83 6.08
CA ILE A 177 -12.52 -2.77 6.37
C ILE A 177 -12.85 -3.86 7.37
N VAL A 178 -13.52 -3.47 8.45
CA VAL A 178 -13.95 -4.38 9.53
C VAL A 178 -15.41 -4.82 9.37
N ALA A 179 -16.26 -4.00 8.75
CA ALA A 179 -17.65 -4.35 8.48
C ALA A 179 -18.20 -3.63 7.25
N VAL A 180 -19.10 -4.32 6.54
CA VAL A 180 -19.87 -3.75 5.42
C VAL A 180 -21.33 -4.10 5.58
N LYS A 181 -22.20 -3.10 5.39
CA LYS A 181 -23.63 -3.30 5.23
C LYS A 181 -24.11 -2.81 3.88
N ILE A 182 -25.19 -3.38 3.40
CA ILE A 182 -25.88 -3.00 2.18
C ILE A 182 -27.37 -2.84 2.45
N LYS A 183 -28.00 -1.88 1.79
CA LYS A 183 -29.46 -1.79 1.75
C LYS A 183 -29.94 -1.40 0.36
N GLY A 184 -31.14 -1.87 0.01
CA GLY A 184 -31.92 -1.37 -1.11
C GLY A 184 -32.84 -0.23 -0.67
N LEU A 185 -33.69 0.22 -1.58
CA LEU A 185 -34.72 1.23 -1.30
C LEU A 185 -35.79 0.71 -0.33
N ALA A 186 -36.10 -0.59 -0.40
CA ALA A 186 -37.18 -1.22 0.36
C ALA A 186 -36.68 -2.10 1.52
N THR A 187 -35.38 -2.06 1.85
CA THR A 187 -34.79 -2.89 2.90
C THR A 187 -34.14 -2.04 4.00
N GLY A 188 -34.04 -2.61 5.20
CA GLY A 188 -33.09 -2.12 6.20
C GLY A 188 -31.64 -2.44 5.81
N TRP A 189 -30.70 -2.01 6.65
CA TRP A 189 -29.29 -2.37 6.52
C TRP A 189 -29.08 -3.86 6.80
N LEU A 190 -28.39 -4.54 5.89
CA LEU A 190 -28.05 -5.96 5.97
C LEU A 190 -26.53 -6.11 6.01
N TYR A 191 -26.04 -6.90 6.96
CA TYR A 191 -24.61 -7.21 7.05
C TYR A 191 -24.16 -8.12 5.91
N MET A 192 -23.03 -7.78 5.30
CA MET A 192 -22.37 -8.61 4.29
C MET A 192 -21.30 -9.51 4.93
N GLY A 193 -21.12 -10.71 4.41
CA GLY A 193 -20.04 -11.62 4.78
C GLY A 193 -18.76 -11.32 4.00
N ARG A 194 -17.59 -11.43 4.63
CA ARG A 194 -16.30 -11.28 3.94
C ARG A 194 -15.82 -12.62 3.41
N THR A 195 -15.32 -12.65 2.18
CA THR A 195 -14.58 -13.80 1.64
C THR A 195 -13.08 -13.50 1.63
N TRP A 196 -12.43 -13.50 0.47
CA TRP A 196 -11.00 -13.23 0.32
C TRP A 196 -10.72 -11.76 -0.03
N GLY A 197 -9.68 -11.19 0.59
CA GLY A 197 -9.31 -9.80 0.38
C GLY A 197 -10.43 -8.84 0.83
N GLN A 198 -10.85 -7.93 -0.04
CA GLN A 198 -11.96 -7.00 0.19
C GLN A 198 -13.21 -7.37 -0.63
N ASN A 199 -13.44 -8.67 -0.85
CA ASN A 199 -14.67 -9.18 -1.45
C ASN A 199 -15.72 -9.47 -0.38
N TRP A 200 -16.86 -8.80 -0.47
CA TRP A 200 -17.97 -8.88 0.46
C TRP A 200 -19.20 -9.45 -0.25
N HIS A 201 -19.90 -10.39 0.37
CA HIS A 201 -21.02 -11.08 -0.24
C HIS A 201 -22.28 -11.07 0.62
N ILE A 202 -23.43 -11.15 -0.04
CA ILE A 202 -24.72 -11.38 0.61
C ILE A 202 -25.68 -12.08 -0.34
N SER A 203 -26.64 -12.81 0.21
CA SER A 203 -27.83 -13.27 -0.52
C SER A 203 -29.07 -12.54 -0.02
N ALA A 204 -29.60 -11.60 -0.82
CA ALA A 204 -30.76 -10.78 -0.47
C ALA A 204 -31.53 -10.32 -1.71
N ASP A 205 -32.82 -10.01 -1.54
CA ASP A 205 -33.65 -9.44 -2.61
C ASP A 205 -33.46 -7.93 -2.72
N LEU A 206 -32.46 -7.55 -3.52
CA LEU A 206 -32.06 -6.17 -3.78
C LEU A 206 -32.10 -5.84 -5.28
N GLN A 207 -32.77 -6.68 -6.07
CA GLN A 207 -32.82 -6.53 -7.53
C GLN A 207 -33.59 -5.26 -7.90
N ASP A 208 -33.11 -4.57 -8.94
CA ASP A 208 -33.71 -3.34 -9.47
C ASP A 208 -33.91 -2.21 -8.45
N GLN A 209 -33.13 -2.20 -7.37
CA GLN A 209 -33.15 -1.17 -6.35
C GLN A 209 -31.87 -0.34 -6.38
N ALA A 210 -31.99 0.96 -6.05
CA ALA A 210 -30.81 1.75 -5.71
C ALA A 210 -30.17 1.18 -4.43
N LEU A 211 -28.87 0.90 -4.50
CA LEU A 211 -28.12 0.32 -3.40
C LEU A 211 -27.40 1.42 -2.62
N SER A 212 -27.39 1.30 -1.29
CA SER A 212 -26.53 2.08 -0.40
C SER A 212 -25.63 1.13 0.37
N PHE A 213 -24.43 1.61 0.70
CA PHE A 213 -23.43 0.84 1.43
C PHE A 213 -23.04 1.59 2.70
N GLU A 214 -22.83 0.88 3.79
CA GLU A 214 -22.21 1.40 5.00
C GLU A 214 -20.91 0.63 5.19
N VAL A 215 -19.77 1.34 5.21
CA VAL A 215 -18.43 0.76 5.29
C VAL A 215 -17.75 1.26 6.56
N SER A 216 -17.37 0.34 7.45
CA SER A 216 -16.63 0.66 8.68
C SER A 216 -15.18 0.18 8.56
N SER A 217 -14.25 1.09 8.85
CA SER A 217 -12.80 0.86 8.85
C SER A 217 -12.26 0.62 10.27
N SER A 218 -11.04 0.09 10.41
CA SER A 218 -10.45 -0.24 11.73
C SER A 218 -10.13 0.97 12.60
N ASP A 219 -9.99 2.14 12.00
CA ASP A 219 -9.83 3.44 12.68
C ASP A 219 -11.14 3.93 13.33
N GLY A 220 -12.23 3.19 13.18
CA GLY A 220 -13.55 3.51 13.72
C GLY A 220 -14.37 4.45 12.84
N VAL A 221 -13.86 4.86 11.68
CA VAL A 221 -14.59 5.70 10.72
C VAL A 221 -15.63 4.85 9.99
N THR A 222 -16.83 5.39 9.82
CA THR A 222 -17.90 4.77 9.03
C THR A 222 -18.37 5.71 7.93
N LEU A 223 -18.37 5.21 6.69
CA LEU A 223 -18.83 5.90 5.48
C LEU A 223 -20.18 5.32 5.05
N THR A 224 -21.09 6.17 4.55
CA THR A 224 -22.43 5.78 4.06
C THR A 224 -22.76 6.45 2.74
#